data_AF-A0A2V6EDP0-F1
#
_entry.id   AF-A0A2V6EDP0-F1
#
_cell.length_a   1.000
_cell.length_b   1.000
_cell.length_c   1.000
_cell.angle_alpha   90.00
_cell.angle_beta   90.00
_cell.angle_gamma   90.00
#
_symmetry.space_group_name_H-M   'P 1'
#
loop_
_entity.id
_entity.type
_entity.pdbx_description
1 polymer ?
#
loop_
_entity_poly.entity_id
_entity_poly.type
_entity_poly.pdbx_seq_one_letter_code
_entity_poly.pdbx_strand_id
1 'polypeptide(L)'
;MTNEEFFRVLFHGGNSYWLTRFVILRLLGFVYAIAFLIAAQQLVPLVGEHGLTPANHFFERVQAHFGSRPAAALQLPSLFWFGISDKGLSIFAWVGVG
;
A
#
# COMPACT_ATOMS: atom_id res chain seq x y z
N MET A 1 -1.02 -14.51 37.92
CA MET A 1 -0.16 -13.41 37.44
C MET A 1 -1.06 -12.20 37.22
N THR A 2 -0.90 -11.13 37.98
CA THR A 2 -1.76 -9.93 37.88
C THR A 2 -1.34 -9.09 36.67
N ASN A 3 -2.27 -8.32 36.08
CA ASN A 3 -1.99 -7.47 34.90
C ASN A 3 -0.79 -6.54 35.13
N GLU A 4 -0.62 -6.04 36.35
CA GLU A 4 0.48 -5.14 36.73
C GLU A 4 1.87 -5.80 36.68
N GLU A 5 1.96 -7.07 37.07
CA GLU A 5 3.20 -7.86 37.01
C GLU A 5 3.60 -8.17 35.55
N PHE A 6 2.61 -8.43 34.69
CA PHE A 6 2.83 -8.61 33.26
C PHE A 6 3.40 -7.34 32.60
N PHE A 7 2.85 -6.17 32.91
CA PHE A 7 3.35 -4.90 32.38
C PHE A 7 4.75 -4.56 32.92
N ARG A 8 5.04 -4.83 34.20
CA ARG A 8 6.40 -4.63 34.73
C ARG A 8 7.43 -5.45 33.99
N VAL A 9 7.15 -6.72 33.71
CA VAL A 9 8.06 -7.61 32.96
C VAL A 9 8.24 -7.14 31.52
N LEU A 10 7.17 -6.70 30.85
CA LEU A 10 7.27 -6.17 29.48
C LEU A 10 8.11 -4.89 29.38
N PHE A 11 8.08 -4.03 30.40
CA PHE A 11 8.70 -2.71 30.36
C PHE A 11 10.00 -2.59 31.20
N HIS A 12 10.48 -3.66 31.84
CA HIS A 12 11.71 -3.65 32.66
C HIS A 12 13.03 -3.86 31.87
N GLY A 13 12.99 -4.02 30.55
CA GLY A 13 14.19 -4.14 29.72
C GLY A 13 14.84 -2.79 29.44
N GLY A 14 15.97 -2.50 30.09
CA GLY A 14 16.67 -1.21 30.01
C GLY A 14 16.94 -0.70 28.60
N ASN A 15 16.72 0.61 28.39
CA ASN A 15 17.09 1.49 27.25
C ASN A 15 17.13 0.88 25.83
N SER A 16 16.38 -0.20 25.59
CA SER A 16 16.36 -0.95 24.34
C SER A 16 14.91 -1.06 23.89
N TYR A 17 14.52 -0.23 22.93
CA TYR A 17 13.19 -0.18 22.34
C TYR A 17 12.89 -1.38 21.43
N TRP A 18 13.54 -2.52 21.65
CA TRP A 18 13.42 -3.70 20.79
C TRP A 18 11.98 -4.20 20.72
N LEU A 19 11.31 -4.32 21.88
CA LEU A 19 9.92 -4.78 21.95
C LEU A 19 8.97 -3.79 21.26
N THR A 20 9.11 -2.49 21.57
CA THR A 20 8.31 -1.44 20.93
C THR A 20 8.48 -1.42 19.42
N ARG A 21 9.73 -1.46 18.92
CA ARG A 21 10.04 -1.55 17.49
C ARG A 21 9.44 -2.80 16.86
N PHE A 22 9.57 -3.95 17.51
CA PHE A 22 8.98 -5.20 17.01
C PHE A 22 7.46 -5.10 16.88
N VAL A 23 6.77 -4.63 17.92
CA VAL A 23 5.31 -4.50 17.93
C VAL A 23 4.85 -3.49 16.88
N ILE A 24 5.44 -2.30 16.84
CA ILE A 24 5.08 -1.25 15.87
C ILE A 24 5.25 -1.75 14.44
N LEU A 25 6.38 -2.39 14.11
CA LEU A 25 6.62 -2.90 12.74
C LEU A 25 5.64 -4.03 12.36
N ARG A 26 5.20 -4.85 13.32
CA ARG A 26 4.25 -5.94 13.06
C ARG A 26 2.82 -5.43 12.90
N LEU A 27 2.39 -4.49 13.74
CA LEU A 27 1.10 -3.84 13.59
C LEU A 27 1.03 -3.03 12.30
N LEU A 28 2.11 -2.31 11.95
CA LEU A 28 2.20 -1.59 10.69
C LEU A 28 2.11 -2.55 9.49
N GLY A 29 2.86 -3.66 9.52
CA GLY A 29 2.77 -4.71 8.50
C GLY A 29 1.36 -5.29 8.38
N PHE A 30 0.67 -5.51 9.50
CA PHE A 30 -0.71 -6.00 9.50
C PHE A 30 -1.68 -5.00 8.85
N VAL A 31 -1.54 -3.70 9.13
CA VAL A 31 -2.34 -2.66 8.46
C VAL A 31 -2.12 -2.68 6.95
N TYR A 32 -0.86 -2.79 6.51
CA TYR A 32 -0.55 -2.92 5.08
C TYR A 32 -1.10 -4.21 4.48
N ALA A 33 -0.99 -5.35 5.15
CA ALA A 33 -1.56 -6.62 4.67
C ALA A 33 -3.07 -6.51 4.43
N ILE A 34 -3.81 -5.88 5.35
CA ILE A 34 -5.24 -5.61 5.15
C ILE A 34 -5.47 -4.63 4.00
N ALA A 35 -4.69 -3.55 3.88
CA ALA A 35 -4.82 -2.59 2.78
C ALA A 35 -4.58 -3.25 1.41
N PHE A 36 -3.56 -4.11 1.29
CA PHE A 36 -3.26 -4.86 0.08
C PHE A 36 -4.31 -5.94 -0.21
N LEU A 37 -4.90 -6.56 0.83
CA LEU A 37 -6.00 -7.50 0.64
C LEU A 37 -7.24 -6.81 0.07
N ILE A 38 -7.57 -5.62 0.60
CA ILE A 38 -8.66 -4.78 0.05
C ILE A 38 -8.36 -4.43 -1.41
N ALA A 39 -7.13 -4.00 -1.70
CA ALA A 39 -6.70 -3.73 -3.07
C ALA A 39 -6.83 -4.98 -3.97
N ALA A 40 -6.41 -6.15 -3.52
CA ALA A 40 -6.47 -7.38 -4.30
C ALA A 40 -7.91 -7.76 -4.69
N GLN A 41 -8.88 -7.39 -3.85
CA GLN A 41 -10.29 -7.67 -4.08
C GLN A 41 -11.03 -6.59 -4.88
N GLN A 42 -10.61 -5.32 -4.78
CA GLN A 42 -11.40 -4.19 -5.27
C GLN A 42 -10.74 -3.36 -6.37
N LEU A 43 -9.42 -3.46 -6.53
CA LEU A 43 -8.67 -2.54 -7.39
C LEU A 43 -9.04 -2.73 -8.87
N VAL A 44 -9.21 -3.97 -9.35
CA VAL A 44 -9.66 -4.23 -10.74
C VAL A 44 -11.11 -3.74 -10.98
N PRO A 45 -12.12 -4.09 -10.16
CA PRO A 45 -13.47 -3.55 -10.32
C PRO A 45 -13.57 -2.02 -10.27
N LEU A 46 -12.69 -1.36 -9.52
CA LEU A 46 -12.73 0.09 -9.36
C LEU A 46 -11.95 0.83 -10.46
N VAL A 47 -10.70 0.45 -10.72
CA VAL A 47 -9.78 1.21 -11.58
C VAL A 47 -9.20 0.43 -12.76
N GLY A 48 -9.60 -0.83 -12.93
CA GLY A 48 -9.24 -1.64 -14.09
C GLY A 48 -9.82 -1.09 -15.40
N GLU A 49 -9.48 -1.74 -16.51
CA GLU A 49 -9.87 -1.32 -17.87
C GLU A 49 -11.39 -1.19 -18.03
N HIS A 50 -12.14 -2.06 -17.36
CA HIS A 50 -13.60 -2.07 -17.34
C HIS A 50 -14.18 -1.71 -15.97
N GLY A 51 -13.39 -1.03 -15.13
CA GLY A 51 -13.79 -0.64 -13.78
C GLY A 51 -14.73 0.57 -13.76
N LEU A 52 -15.23 0.93 -12.57
CA LEU A 52 -16.09 2.11 -12.37
C LEU A 52 -15.41 3.41 -12.76
N THR A 53 -14.10 3.50 -12.52
CA THR A 53 -13.27 4.66 -12.82
C THR A 53 -11.95 4.21 -13.45
N PRO A 54 -11.94 3.81 -14.74
CA PRO A 54 -10.76 3.28 -15.40
C PRO A 54 -9.58 4.24 -15.28
N ALA A 55 -8.48 3.76 -14.71
CA ALA A 55 -7.35 4.63 -14.40
C ALA A 55 -6.62 5.11 -15.66
N ASN A 56 -6.68 4.37 -16.78
CA ASN A 56 -6.15 4.81 -18.07
C ASN A 56 -6.61 6.22 -18.45
N HIS A 57 -7.91 6.52 -18.30
CA HIS A 57 -8.45 7.85 -18.59
C HIS A 57 -7.88 8.94 -17.68
N PHE A 58 -7.57 8.60 -16.42
CA PHE A 58 -6.92 9.55 -15.52
C PHE A 58 -5.47 9.82 -15.96
N PHE A 59 -4.69 8.78 -16.29
CA PHE A 59 -3.32 8.94 -16.78
C PHE A 59 -3.26 9.72 -18.10
N GLU A 60 -4.20 9.50 -19.02
CA GLU A 60 -4.34 10.26 -20.27
C GLU A 60 -4.59 11.75 -20.01
N ARG A 61 -5.51 12.08 -19.09
CA ARG A 61 -5.77 13.48 -18.71
C ARG A 61 -4.56 14.16 -18.09
N VAL A 62 -3.86 13.46 -17.20
CA VAL A 62 -2.65 13.99 -16.55
C VAL A 62 -1.53 14.19 -17.57
N GLN A 63 -1.34 13.24 -18.50
CA GLN A 63 -0.38 13.38 -19.59
C GLN A 63 -0.72 14.57 -20.50
N ALA A 64 -1.99 14.74 -20.88
CA ALA A 64 -2.43 15.86 -21.69
C ALA A 64 -2.20 17.21 -20.99
N HIS A 65 -2.43 17.26 -19.67
CA HIS A 65 -2.23 18.47 -18.87
C HIS A 65 -0.76 18.91 -18.79
N PHE A 66 0.16 17.97 -18.56
CA PHE A 66 1.60 18.24 -18.46
C PHE A 66 2.34 18.14 -19.80
N GLY A 67 1.63 17.88 -20.90
CA GLY A 67 2.15 17.83 -22.27
C GLY A 67 2.97 16.58 -22.63
N SER A 68 3.53 15.86 -21.65
CA SER A 68 4.28 14.63 -21.90
C SER A 68 4.21 13.65 -20.72
N ARG A 69 4.41 12.36 -21.01
CA ARG A 69 4.42 11.29 -20.00
C ARG A 69 5.53 11.49 -18.96
N PRO A 70 6.78 11.86 -19.31
CA PRO A 70 7.82 12.10 -18.30
C PRO A 70 7.52 13.30 -17.41
N ALA A 71 7.02 14.41 -17.97
CA ALA A 71 6.64 15.58 -17.18
C ALA A 71 5.49 15.25 -16.22
N ALA A 72 4.48 14.52 -16.67
CA ALA A 72 3.41 14.01 -15.83
C ALA A 72 3.88 13.07 -14.72
N ALA A 73 4.81 12.14 -15.03
CA ALA A 73 5.33 11.18 -14.06
C ALA A 73 6.19 11.83 -12.97
N LEU A 74 6.86 12.96 -13.27
CA LEU A 74 7.56 13.76 -12.26
C LEU A 74 6.60 14.45 -11.28
N GLN A 75 5.42 14.85 -11.74
CA GLN A 75 4.40 15.50 -10.92
C GLN A 75 3.54 14.50 -10.14
N LEU A 76 3.27 13.34 -10.74
CA LEU A 76 2.49 12.27 -10.14
C LEU A 76 3.24 10.93 -10.27
N PRO A 77 4.24 10.65 -9.42
CA PRO A 77 4.99 9.40 -9.51
C PRO A 77 4.08 8.19 -9.24
N SER A 78 4.17 7.18 -10.10
CA SER A 78 3.38 5.95 -10.01
C SER A 78 4.07 4.79 -10.74
N LEU A 79 3.97 3.57 -10.19
CA LEU A 79 4.43 2.36 -10.86
C LEU A 79 3.65 2.08 -12.16
N PHE A 80 2.41 2.54 -12.24
CA PHE A 80 1.53 2.29 -13.39
C PHE A 80 1.88 3.14 -14.61
N TRP A 81 2.85 4.05 -14.50
CA TRP A 81 3.46 4.70 -15.67
C TRP A 81 4.26 3.74 -16.55
N PHE A 82 4.55 2.51 -16.14
CA PHE A 82 5.14 1.49 -17.03
C PHE A 82 4.09 0.68 -17.80
N GLY A 83 2.82 0.86 -17.47
CA GLY A 83 1.70 0.13 -18.05
C GLY A 83 0.68 -0.21 -16.97
N ILE A 84 -0.59 0.06 -17.26
CA ILE A 84 -1.71 -0.31 -16.41
C ILE A 84 -2.51 -1.40 -17.12
N SER A 85 -2.75 -2.51 -16.45
CA SER A 85 -3.57 -3.63 -16.93
C SER A 85 -4.19 -4.34 -15.74
N ASP A 86 -5.34 -4.98 -15.93
CA ASP A 86 -6.05 -5.68 -14.86
C ASP A 86 -5.19 -6.75 -14.18
N LYS A 87 -4.37 -7.46 -14.97
CA LYS A 87 -3.41 -8.44 -14.45
C LYS A 87 -2.32 -7.78 -13.62
N GLY A 88 -1.75 -6.67 -14.10
CA GLY A 88 -0.73 -5.93 -13.36
C GLY A 88 -1.27 -5.42 -12.02
N LEU A 89 -2.45 -4.80 -12.04
CA LEU A 89 -3.16 -4.31 -10.86
C LEU A 89 -3.35 -5.42 -9.81
N SER A 90 -3.81 -6.60 -10.25
CA SER A 90 -4.00 -7.77 -9.38
C SER A 90 -2.67 -8.31 -8.83
N ILE A 91 -1.65 -8.47 -9.68
CA ILE A 91 -0.32 -8.97 -9.29
C ILE A 91 0.30 -8.07 -8.22
N PHE A 92 0.34 -6.75 -8.44
CA PHE A 92 0.91 -5.82 -7.47
C PHE A 92 0.15 -5.87 -6.13
N ALA A 93 -1.17 -5.99 -6.17
CA ALA A 93 -1.97 -6.10 -4.96
C ALA A 93 -1.69 -7.39 -4.18
N TRP A 94 -1.68 -8.54 -4.85
CA TRP A 94 -1.40 -9.84 -4.23
C TRP A 94 0.04 -9.96 -3.72
N VAL A 95 1.02 -9.38 -4.43
CA VAL A 95 2.42 -9.32 -3.95
C VAL A 95 2.51 -8.57 -2.62
N GLY A 96 1.70 -7.54 -2.40
CA GLY A 96 1.71 -6.82 -1.12
C GLY A 96 0.95 -7.50 0.02
N VAL A 97 0.15 -8.55 -0.27
CA VAL A 97 -0.47 -9.40 0.76
C VAL A 97 0.54 -10.42 1.32
N GLY A 98 1.44 -10.91 0.47
CA GLY A 98 2.38 -12.00 0.75
C GLY A 98 3.74 -11.57 1.31
#